data_AF-A0A536VNG3-F1
#
_entry.id   AF-A0A536VNG3-F1
#
_cell.length_a   1.000
_cell.length_b   1.000
_cell.length_c   1.000
_cell.angle_alpha   90.00
_cell.angle_beta   90.00
_cell.angle_gamma   90.00
#
_symmetry.space_group_name_H-M   'P 1'
#
loop_
_entity.id
_entity.type
_entity.pdbx_description
1 polymer ?
#
loop_
_entity_poly.entity_id
_entity_poly.type
_entity_poly.pdbx_seq_one_letter_code
_entity_poly.pdbx_strand_id
1 'polypeptide(L)' 'SNIPKTESIAILIEKNPNMLAASFDIPAGTDPTISTRVKMGQSSNIVALVKADGKYYVAAKEVKVTLGGCGG' A
#
# COMPACT_ATOMS: atom_id res chain seq x y z
N SER A 1 0.71 -4.09 -10.69
CA SER A 1 1.68 -5.04 -10.07
C SER A 1 2.19 -5.93 -11.19
N ASN A 2 3.50 -6.16 -11.30
CA ASN A 2 4.03 -7.11 -12.30
C ASN A 2 4.03 -8.56 -11.79
N ILE A 3 3.43 -8.82 -10.61
CA ILE A 3 3.33 -10.15 -10.01
C ILE A 3 2.10 -10.86 -10.60
N PRO A 4 2.27 -11.96 -11.33
CA PRO A 4 1.15 -12.72 -11.88
C PRO A 4 0.29 -13.32 -10.77
N LYS A 5 -1.01 -13.49 -11.05
CA LYS A 5 -2.02 -14.00 -10.09
C LYS A 5 -2.06 -13.23 -8.77
N THR A 6 -1.93 -11.90 -8.82
CA THR A 6 -2.15 -11.06 -7.65
C THR A 6 -3.60 -11.24 -7.17
N GLU A 7 -3.77 -11.69 -5.92
CA GLU A 7 -5.06 -11.90 -5.25
C GLU A 7 -5.46 -10.67 -4.44
N SER A 8 -4.49 -10.03 -3.78
CA SER A 8 -4.74 -8.83 -3.01
C SER A 8 -3.51 -7.94 -2.88
N ILE A 9 -3.76 -6.64 -2.70
CA ILE A 9 -2.75 -5.61 -2.46
C ILE A 9 -3.18 -4.80 -1.24
N ALA A 10 -2.33 -4.78 -0.22
CA ALA A 10 -2.47 -3.93 0.95
C ALA A 10 -1.38 -2.85 0.97
N ILE A 11 -1.76 -1.64 1.36
CA ILE A 11 -0.87 -0.50 1.54
C ILE A 11 -0.83 -0.18 3.04
N LEU A 12 0.37 -0.26 3.61
CA LEU A 12 0.64 -0.04 5.02
C LEU A 12 1.49 1.22 5.18
N ILE A 13 1.22 2.03 6.19
CA ILE A 13 1.96 3.24 6.54
C ILE A 13 2.38 3.12 7.99
N GLU A 14 3.68 2.89 8.23
CA GLU A 14 4.21 2.48 9.54
C GLU A 14 3.84 3.44 10.68
N LYS A 15 3.82 4.75 10.39
CA LYS A 15 3.66 5.79 11.42
C LYS A 15 2.31 6.50 11.42
N ASN A 16 1.33 5.94 10.73
CA ASN A 16 -0.06 6.40 10.83
C ASN A 16 -0.74 5.76 12.06
N PRO A 17 -1.73 6.43 12.67
CA PRO A 17 -2.53 5.84 13.74
C PRO A 17 -3.15 4.49 13.35
N ASN A 18 -3.63 4.40 12.10
CA ASN A 18 -4.02 3.15 11.46
C ASN A 18 -2.95 2.77 10.42
N MET A 19 -2.28 1.65 10.65
CA MET A 19 -1.22 1.19 9.76
C MET A 19 -1.77 0.76 8.39
N LEU A 20 -2.91 0.06 8.35
CA LEU A 20 -3.56 -0.31 7.10
C LEU A 20 -4.24 0.91 6.49
N ALA A 21 -3.63 1.47 5.43
CA ALA A 21 -4.15 2.62 4.73
C ALA A 21 -5.18 2.23 3.66
N ALA A 22 -4.96 1.11 2.99
CA ALA A 22 -5.90 0.55 2.01
C ALA A 22 -5.64 -0.95 1.83
N SER A 23 -6.70 -1.70 1.50
CA SER A 23 -6.63 -3.09 1.05
C SER A 23 -7.53 -3.25 -0.15
N PHE A 24 -7.05 -3.96 -1.15
CA PHE A 24 -7.77 -4.20 -2.39
C PHE A 24 -7.70 -5.69 -2.71
N ASP A 25 -8.85 -6.31 -2.85
CA ASP A 25 -8.97 -7.65 -3.41
C ASP A 25 -9.05 -7.54 -4.93
N ILE A 26 -8.25 -8.35 -5.62
CA ILE A 26 -8.11 -8.34 -7.07
C ILE A 26 -8.71 -9.64 -7.62
N PRO A 27 -9.91 -9.58 -8.23
CA PRO A 27 -10.51 -10.74 -8.88
C PRO A 27 -9.63 -11.23 -10.03
N ALA A 28 -9.68 -12.54 -10.28
CA ALA A 28 -8.93 -13.16 -11.36
C ALA A 28 -9.24 -12.50 -12.73
N GLY A 29 -8.21 -12.20 -13.50
CA GLY A 29 -8.33 -11.54 -14.81
C GLY A 29 -8.32 -10.00 -14.75
N THR A 30 -8.25 -9.40 -13.57
CA THR A 30 -8.15 -7.94 -13.41
C THR A 30 -6.68 -7.49 -13.49
N ASP A 31 -6.40 -6.36 -14.14
CA ASP A 31 -5.07 -5.73 -14.09
C ASP A 31 -4.82 -5.19 -12.66
N PRO A 32 -3.82 -5.72 -11.94
CA PRO A 32 -3.54 -5.35 -10.54
C PRO A 32 -2.79 -4.01 -10.44
N THR A 33 -3.23 -3.00 -11.18
CA THR A 33 -2.67 -1.65 -11.18
C THR A 33 -3.58 -0.70 -10.41
N ILE A 34 -3.10 -0.21 -9.27
CA ILE A 34 -3.87 0.60 -8.33
C ILE A 34 -3.18 1.94 -8.16
N SER A 35 -3.95 3.02 -8.30
CA SER A 35 -3.55 4.36 -7.92
C SER A 35 -4.53 4.88 -6.89
N THR A 36 -4.03 5.23 -5.70
CA THR A 36 -4.85 5.79 -4.62
C THR A 36 -4.08 6.87 -3.89
N ARG A 37 -4.82 7.76 -3.22
CA ARG A 37 -4.25 8.78 -2.34
C ARG A 37 -4.45 8.34 -0.90
N VAL A 38 -3.36 8.26 -0.15
CA VAL A 38 -3.36 7.92 1.26
C VAL A 38 -2.88 9.12 2.07
N LYS A 39 -3.53 9.39 3.21
CA LYS A 39 -3.10 10.45 4.12
C LYS A 39 -1.91 9.94 4.94
N MET A 40 -0.85 10.73 5.06
CA MET A 40 0.34 10.41 5.83
C MET A 40 0.50 11.44 6.95
N GLY A 41 0.52 10.97 8.20
CA GLY A 41 0.69 11.87 9.36
C GLY A 41 2.10 12.42 9.49
N GLN A 42 3.11 11.63 9.11
CA GLN A 42 4.53 11.99 9.23
C GLN A 42 5.42 11.15 8.30
N SER A 43 6.68 11.55 8.14
CA SER A 43 7.70 10.83 7.37
C SER A 43 7.84 9.39 7.86
N SER A 44 7.63 8.43 6.97
CA SER A 44 7.65 7.00 7.27
C SER A 44 7.76 6.17 6.00
N ASN A 45 7.99 4.86 6.17
CA ASN A 45 7.91 3.93 5.07
C ASN A 45 6.45 3.62 4.74
N ILE A 46 6.17 3.61 3.44
CA ILE A 46 4.98 3.00 2.88
C ILE A 46 5.37 1.60 2.45
N VAL A 47 4.64 0.60 2.92
CA VAL A 47 4.86 -0.81 2.62
C VAL A 47 3.69 -1.33 1.80
N ALA A 48 3.96 -1.80 0.59
CA ALA A 48 3.02 -2.53 -0.24
C ALA A 48 3.19 -4.03 0.00
N LEU A 49 2.14 -4.67 0.47
CA LEU A 49 2.05 -6.12 0.68
C LEU A 49 1.13 -6.71 -0.38
N VAL A 50 1.68 -7.60 -1.21
CA VAL A 50 0.95 -8.24 -2.30
C VAL A 50 0.85 -9.73 -2.01
N LYS A 51 -0.37 -10.27 -2.02
CA LYS A 51 -0.60 -11.71 -1.95
C LYS A 51 -0.81 -12.24 -3.37
N ALA A 52 -0.08 -13.27 -3.75
CA ALA A 52 -0.22 -13.92 -5.05
C ALA A 52 0.15 -15.41 -4.95
N ASP A 53 -0.75 -16.30 -5.41
CA ASP A 53 -0.54 -17.75 -5.45
C ASP A 53 -0.13 -18.32 -4.07
N GLY A 54 -0.78 -17.83 -3.01
CA GLY A 54 -0.49 -18.19 -1.62
C GLY A 54 0.83 -17.62 -1.03
N LYS A 55 1.58 -16.82 -1.78
CA LYS A 55 2.81 -16.16 -1.33
C LYS A 55 2.58 -14.69 -1.04
N TYR A 56 3.37 -14.16 -0.10
CA TYR A 56 3.40 -12.74 0.22
C TYR A 56 4.66 -12.09 -0.35
N TYR A 57 4.48 -10.96 -1.02
CA TYR A 57 5.53 -10.13 -1.57
C TYR A 57 5.45 -8.76 -0.91
N VAL A 58 6.60 -8.20 -0.56
CA VAL A 58 6.69 -6.94 0.17
C VAL A 58 7.59 -5.98 -0.59
N ALA A 59 7.13 -4.76 -0.78
CA ALA A 59 7.92 -3.65 -1.27
C ALA A 59 7.77 -2.47 -0.30
N ALA A 60 8.88 -1.85 0.10
CA ALA A 60 8.86 -0.69 0.98
C ALA A 60 9.47 0.53 0.28
N LYS A 61 8.90 1.70 0.52
CA LYS A 61 9.42 2.98 0.03
C LYS A 61 9.33 4.03 1.12
N GLU A 62 10.45 4.66 1.43
CA GLU A 62 10.48 5.80 2.33
C GLU A 62 9.84 7.03 1.67
N VAL A 63 8.92 7.68 2.38
CA VAL A 63 8.31 8.94 1.94
C VAL A 63 8.46 9.98 3.05
N LYS A 64 9.07 11.11 2.69
CA LYS A 64 9.29 12.24 3.60
C LYS A 64 8.17 13.27 3.44
N VAL A 65 7.51 13.59 4.55
CA VAL A 65 6.50 14.64 4.65
C VAL A 65 7.21 15.94 5.06
N THR A 66 7.09 16.98 4.24
CA THR A 66 7.80 18.27 4.46
C THR A 66 7.01 19.24 5.33
N LEU A 67 5.68 19.23 5.25
CA LEU A 67 4.77 19.86 6.20
C LEU A 67 3.64 18.87 6.50
N GLY A 68 3.40 18.60 7.79
CA GLY A 68 2.51 17.55 8.29
C GLY A 68 1.17 17.48 7.55
N GLY A 69 0.96 16.40 6.79
CA GLY A 69 -0.22 16.14 5.95
C GLY A 69 -1.49 15.78 6.73
N CYS A 70 -1.61 16.27 7.96
CA CYS A 70 -2.84 16.25 8.77
C CYS A 70 -3.48 17.65 8.87
N GLY A 71 -3.14 18.56 7.95
CA GLY A 71 -3.90 19.78 7.73
C GLY A 71 -5.22 19.43 7.02
N GLY A 72 -6.34 19.71 7.67
CA GLY A 72 -7.70 19.49 7.17
C GLY A 72 -7.99 20.14 5.83
#